data_AF-A0A663E5K8-F1
#
_entry.id   AF-A0A663E5K8-F1
#
_cell.length_a   1.000
_cell.length_b   1.000
_cell.length_c   1.000
_cell.angle_alpha   90.00
_cell.angle_beta   90.00
_cell.angle_gamma   90.00
#
_symmetry.space_group_name_H-M   'P 1'
#
loop_
_entity.id
_entity.type
_entity.pdbx_description
1 polymer ?
#
loop_
_entity_poly.entity_id
_entity_poly.type
_entity_poly.pdbx_seq_one_letter_code
_entity_poly.pdbx_strand_id
1 'polypeptide(L)'
;MKATTNFGYSRNDTNCTSDNKLSQAIFPLLYTILFLVGITMNGLAMWVFFKISSKSNFIIFLKNTVISDFLMILTFPFKILSDAKLVSWVLRGFVCQVTQVVFYFTMYISILFLGLITIDRYQKATSPFRTSTPRKLLGAKILSTAIWISMFALSLPNMILTNKKKTPKNVKKCALLKSEFGLVWHEIVNYICQLIFWVNLVVIVVCYILISKELYKSYKRTRSRGKASKKTVNLKVFIIIAVFFICFVPFHFTRIPYTLSQTRDVFECSAQNTLFYLKESTLWLTSLNACLDPFIYFFLCKSFRKSLLDMLCKHTALSELRAQMKEQNEGDDTDETPL
;
A
#
# COMPACT_ATOMS: atom_id res chain seq x y z
N MET A 1 -4.10 41.61 50.98
CA MET A 1 -3.34 41.80 49.73
C MET A 1 -3.07 40.44 49.10
N LYS A 2 -3.83 40.05 48.07
CA LYS A 2 -3.55 38.87 47.23
C LYS A 2 -3.09 39.41 45.88
N ALA A 3 -1.87 39.08 45.47
CA ALA A 3 -1.32 39.45 44.18
C ALA A 3 -1.93 38.56 43.10
N THR A 4 -2.58 39.19 42.13
CA THR A 4 -3.12 38.55 40.92
C THR A 4 -2.07 38.66 39.82
N THR A 5 -1.38 37.58 39.50
CA THR A 5 -0.53 37.51 38.29
C THR A 5 -1.39 37.05 37.11
N ASN A 6 -1.86 38.02 36.33
CA ASN A 6 -2.45 37.82 35.01
C ASN A 6 -1.35 37.44 34.02
N PHE A 7 -1.16 36.15 33.73
CA PHE A 7 -0.50 35.73 32.49
C PHE A 7 -1.53 35.72 31.37
N GLY A 8 -1.73 36.88 30.75
CA GLY A 8 -2.44 36.99 29.48
C GLY A 8 -1.58 36.44 28.36
N TYR A 9 -1.70 35.15 28.06
CA TYR A 9 -1.18 34.60 26.80
C TYR A 9 -2.07 35.10 25.66
N SER A 10 -1.60 36.15 24.99
CA SER A 10 -2.27 36.70 23.81
C SER A 10 -2.27 35.65 22.70
N ARG A 11 -3.47 35.19 22.36
CA ARG A 11 -3.76 34.23 21.28
C ARG A 11 -3.34 34.81 19.93
N ASN A 12 -2.19 34.37 19.42
CA ASN A 12 -1.88 34.51 17.99
C ASN A 12 -2.55 33.36 17.24
N ASP A 13 -3.74 33.62 16.67
CA ASP A 13 -4.41 32.76 15.67
C ASP A 13 -3.65 32.76 14.32
N THR A 14 -2.33 32.55 14.35
CA THR A 14 -1.57 32.26 13.15
C THR A 14 -1.78 30.79 12.80
N ASN A 15 -2.70 30.55 11.85
CA ASN A 15 -2.83 29.26 11.17
C ASN A 15 -1.45 28.82 10.64
N CYS A 16 -0.74 27.97 11.39
CA CYS A 16 0.53 27.41 10.98
C CYS A 16 0.32 26.61 9.69
N THR A 17 0.67 27.20 8.55
CA THR A 17 0.49 26.61 7.24
C THR A 17 1.84 26.63 6.52
N SER A 18 2.38 25.45 6.28
CA SER A 18 3.58 25.26 5.48
C SER A 18 3.24 25.53 4.01
N ASP A 19 3.31 26.79 3.59
CA ASP A 19 3.03 27.19 2.21
C ASP A 19 4.31 27.16 1.35
N ASN A 20 4.99 26.01 1.34
CA ASN A 20 6.17 25.83 0.50
C ASN A 20 5.74 25.43 -0.91
N LYS A 21 5.91 26.34 -1.87
CA LYS A 21 5.64 26.09 -3.31
C LYS A 21 6.38 24.86 -3.83
N LEU A 22 7.58 24.59 -3.31
CA LEU A 22 8.38 23.42 -3.67
C LEU A 22 7.67 22.11 -3.32
N SER A 23 7.09 22.00 -2.12
CA SER A 23 6.39 20.79 -1.68
C SER A 23 5.06 20.58 -2.38
N GLN A 24 4.42 21.68 -2.81
CA GLN A 24 3.23 21.66 -3.69
C GLN A 24 3.53 21.16 -5.10
N ALA A 25 4.80 21.07 -5.51
CA ALA A 25 5.21 20.49 -6.78
C ALA A 25 5.81 19.08 -6.61
N ILE A 26 6.71 18.89 -5.64
CA ILE A 26 7.45 17.63 -5.46
C ILE A 26 6.53 16.46 -5.12
N PHE A 27 5.68 16.57 -4.08
CA PHE A 27 4.85 15.43 -3.68
C PHE A 27 3.83 15.03 -4.76
N PRO A 28 3.11 15.97 -5.42
CA PRO A 28 2.26 15.63 -6.56
C PRO A 28 3.02 14.92 -7.67
N LEU A 29 4.19 15.42 -8.09
CA LEU A 29 5.02 14.79 -9.12
C LEU A 29 5.41 13.35 -8.74
N LEU A 30 5.89 13.16 -7.50
CA LEU A 30 6.27 11.87 -6.97
C LEU A 30 5.09 10.88 -6.91
N TYR A 31 3.89 11.34 -6.54
CA TYR A 31 2.69 10.52 -6.56
C TYR A 31 2.16 10.26 -7.98
N THR A 32 2.39 11.16 -8.94
CA THR A 32 2.08 10.91 -10.36
C THR A 32 2.89 9.73 -10.89
N ILE A 33 4.19 9.66 -10.57
CA ILE A 33 5.03 8.51 -10.93
C ILE A 33 4.48 7.22 -10.31
N LEU A 34 4.16 7.25 -9.00
CA LEU A 34 3.56 6.09 -8.32
C LEU A 34 2.21 5.69 -8.92
N PHE A 35 1.39 6.65 -9.35
CA PHE A 35 0.10 6.36 -9.96
C PHE A 35 0.28 5.65 -11.31
N LEU A 36 1.13 6.17 -12.19
CA LEU A 36 1.38 5.58 -13.52
C LEU A 36 1.99 4.17 -13.42
N VAL A 37 3.00 3.99 -12.57
CA VAL A 37 3.61 2.67 -12.34
C VAL A 37 2.63 1.73 -11.61
N GLY A 38 1.94 2.24 -10.60
CA GLY A 38 1.02 1.47 -9.79
C GLY A 38 -0.17 0.96 -10.59
N ILE A 39 -0.82 1.82 -11.39
CA ILE A 39 -2.04 1.45 -12.13
C ILE A 39 -1.74 0.41 -13.19
N THR A 40 -0.59 0.53 -13.87
CA THR A 40 -0.16 -0.42 -14.89
C THR A 40 0.19 -1.78 -14.25
N MET A 41 1.05 -1.79 -13.24
CA MET A 41 1.54 -3.02 -12.62
C MET A 41 0.46 -3.75 -11.80
N ASN A 42 -0.32 -3.03 -10.99
CA ASN A 42 -1.40 -3.63 -10.19
C ASN A 42 -2.63 -3.95 -11.04
N GLY A 43 -2.91 -3.18 -12.09
CA GLY A 43 -3.96 -3.52 -13.06
C GLY A 43 -3.65 -4.83 -13.78
N LEU A 44 -2.41 -4.98 -14.27
CA LEU A 44 -1.94 -6.25 -14.86
C LEU A 44 -2.00 -7.39 -13.84
N ALA A 45 -1.52 -7.16 -12.61
CA ALA A 45 -1.55 -8.17 -11.57
C ALA A 45 -2.99 -8.61 -11.24
N MET A 46 -3.93 -7.66 -11.15
CA MET A 46 -5.35 -7.93 -10.92
C MET A 46 -5.90 -8.80 -12.06
N TRP A 47 -5.66 -8.43 -13.31
CA TRP A 47 -6.12 -9.21 -14.46
C TRP A 47 -5.59 -10.65 -14.45
N VAL A 48 -4.29 -10.85 -14.14
CA VAL A 48 -3.67 -12.17 -14.04
C VAL A 48 -4.28 -12.97 -12.89
N PHE A 49 -4.33 -12.41 -11.69
CA PHE A 49 -4.76 -13.15 -10.50
C PHE A 49 -6.24 -13.52 -10.56
N PHE A 50 -7.10 -12.71 -11.15
CA PHE A 50 -8.52 -13.04 -11.29
C PHE A 50 -8.76 -14.22 -12.24
N LYS A 51 -7.86 -14.48 -13.20
CA LYS A 51 -7.88 -15.71 -14.02
C LYS A 51 -7.36 -16.95 -13.27
N ILE A 52 -6.55 -16.77 -12.23
CA ILE A 52 -6.01 -17.88 -11.44
C ILE A 52 -7.05 -18.34 -10.41
N SER A 53 -7.41 -19.63 -10.44
CA SER A 53 -8.28 -20.23 -9.43
C SER A 53 -7.66 -20.18 -8.02
N SER A 54 -8.45 -19.83 -7.00
CA SER A 54 -8.00 -19.67 -5.61
C SER A 54 -7.78 -21.02 -4.89
N LYS A 55 -6.81 -21.81 -5.34
CA LYS A 55 -6.52 -23.17 -4.84
C LYS A 55 -5.61 -23.22 -3.60
N SER A 56 -5.13 -22.08 -3.11
CA SER A 56 -4.32 -22.02 -1.88
C SER A 56 -4.53 -20.71 -1.12
N ASN A 57 -4.28 -20.73 0.19
CA ASN A 57 -4.34 -19.55 1.06
C ASN A 57 -3.47 -18.40 0.53
N PHE A 58 -2.26 -18.72 0.07
CA PHE A 58 -1.35 -17.78 -0.60
C PHE A 58 -2.02 -17.00 -1.75
N ILE A 59 -2.73 -17.67 -2.66
CA ILE A 59 -3.41 -17.00 -3.78
C ILE A 59 -4.58 -16.14 -3.29
N ILE A 60 -5.28 -16.56 -2.23
CA ILE A 60 -6.36 -15.76 -1.64
C ILE A 60 -5.80 -14.46 -1.05
N PHE A 61 -4.73 -14.54 -0.26
CA PHE A 61 -4.11 -13.36 0.34
C PHE A 61 -3.49 -12.44 -0.71
N LEU A 62 -2.84 -12.99 -1.74
CA LEU A 62 -2.32 -12.20 -2.87
C LEU A 62 -3.43 -11.43 -3.61
N LYS A 63 -4.57 -12.08 -3.90
CA LYS A 63 -5.72 -11.39 -4.52
C LYS A 63 -6.17 -10.22 -3.68
N ASN A 64 -6.30 -10.39 -2.37
CA ASN A 64 -6.70 -9.31 -1.49
C ASN A 64 -5.65 -8.19 -1.42
N THR A 65 -4.36 -8.53 -1.43
CA THR A 65 -3.26 -7.54 -1.46
C THR A 65 -3.33 -6.69 -2.72
N VAL A 66 -3.50 -7.33 -3.88
CA VAL A 66 -3.65 -6.61 -5.16
C VAL A 66 -4.90 -5.73 -5.18
N ILE A 67 -6.01 -6.20 -4.59
CA ILE A 67 -7.24 -5.39 -4.47
C ILE A 67 -7.00 -4.16 -3.59
N SER A 68 -6.37 -4.32 -2.42
CA SER A 68 -6.08 -3.19 -1.53
C SER A 68 -5.08 -2.21 -2.15
N ASP A 69 -4.01 -2.70 -2.79
CA ASP A 69 -3.02 -1.86 -3.46
C ASP A 69 -3.64 -1.07 -4.62
N PHE A 70 -4.48 -1.73 -5.45
CA PHE A 70 -5.18 -1.06 -6.54
C PHE A 70 -6.13 0.02 -6.02
N LEU A 71 -6.93 -0.28 -4.99
CA LEU A 71 -7.81 0.72 -4.35
C LEU A 71 -7.01 1.89 -3.77
N MET A 72 -5.85 1.63 -3.16
CA MET A 72 -4.95 2.68 -2.69
C MET A 72 -4.46 3.55 -3.84
N ILE A 73 -4.01 2.95 -4.95
CA ILE A 73 -3.51 3.67 -6.13
C ILE A 73 -4.60 4.56 -6.77
N LEU A 74 -5.86 4.10 -6.79
CA LEU A 74 -6.99 4.92 -7.26
C LEU A 74 -7.21 6.19 -6.43
N THR A 75 -6.67 6.27 -5.22
CA THR A 75 -6.72 7.50 -4.40
C THR A 75 -5.68 8.54 -4.81
N PHE A 76 -4.62 8.15 -5.52
CA PHE A 76 -3.48 9.03 -5.81
C PHE A 76 -3.86 10.25 -6.67
N PRO A 77 -4.67 10.14 -7.75
CA PRO A 77 -5.08 11.30 -8.53
C PRO A 77 -5.73 12.40 -7.67
N PHE A 78 -6.59 12.03 -6.73
CA PHE A 78 -7.23 12.97 -5.83
C PHE A 78 -6.22 13.61 -4.86
N LYS A 79 -5.27 12.84 -4.34
CA LYS A 79 -4.18 13.37 -3.50
C LYS A 79 -3.31 14.35 -4.29
N ILE A 80 -2.87 13.98 -5.49
CA ILE A 80 -2.05 14.81 -6.40
C ILE A 80 -2.77 16.14 -6.65
N LEU A 81 -4.02 16.10 -7.10
CA LEU A 81 -4.81 17.29 -7.41
C LEU A 81 -5.03 18.19 -6.18
N SER A 82 -5.30 17.59 -5.02
CA SER A 82 -5.48 18.33 -3.76
C SER A 82 -4.19 18.99 -3.28
N ASP A 83 -3.07 18.27 -3.31
CA ASP A 83 -1.77 18.73 -2.81
C ASP A 83 -1.14 19.76 -3.75
N ALA A 84 -1.38 19.64 -5.07
CA ALA A 84 -1.02 20.64 -6.08
C ALA A 84 -1.96 21.86 -6.09
N LYS A 85 -3.02 21.85 -5.27
CA LYS A 85 -4.06 22.90 -5.23
C LYS A 85 -4.73 23.18 -6.58
N LEU A 86 -4.80 22.19 -7.47
CA LEU A 86 -5.41 22.31 -8.80
C LEU A 86 -6.94 22.15 -8.81
N VAL A 87 -7.55 21.95 -7.63
CA VAL A 87 -8.97 21.65 -7.49
C VAL A 87 -9.62 22.52 -6.42
N SER A 88 -10.95 22.64 -6.51
CA SER A 88 -11.74 23.46 -5.60
C SER A 88 -11.55 23.06 -4.13
N TRP A 89 -11.74 24.02 -3.23
CA TRP A 89 -11.71 23.77 -1.79
C TRP A 89 -12.75 22.73 -1.35
N VAL A 90 -13.85 22.59 -2.09
CA VAL A 90 -14.87 21.54 -1.86
C VAL A 90 -14.28 20.16 -2.10
N LEU A 91 -13.58 19.95 -3.22
CA LEU A 91 -12.95 18.66 -3.53
C LEU A 91 -11.83 18.33 -2.54
N ARG A 92 -11.04 19.32 -2.12
CA ARG A 92 -10.02 19.13 -1.05
C ARG A 92 -10.66 18.65 0.26
N GLY A 93 -11.83 19.18 0.60
CA GLY A 93 -12.63 18.68 1.73
C GLY A 93 -13.09 17.23 1.55
N PHE A 94 -13.49 16.84 0.34
CA PHE A 94 -13.82 15.43 0.01
C PHE A 94 -12.59 14.52 0.12
N VAL A 95 -11.42 14.97 -0.33
CA VAL A 95 -10.16 14.23 -0.19
C VAL A 95 -9.85 13.94 1.28
N CYS A 96 -9.99 14.92 2.17
CA CYS A 96 -9.80 14.72 3.60
C CYS A 96 -10.82 13.75 4.22
N GLN A 97 -12.08 13.85 3.80
CA GLN A 97 -13.19 13.10 4.39
C GLN A 97 -13.21 11.63 3.94
N VAL A 98 -12.94 11.37 2.66
CA VAL A 98 -13.10 10.04 2.05
C VAL A 98 -11.77 9.53 1.55
N THR A 99 -11.15 10.23 0.58
CA THR A 99 -10.03 9.67 -0.18
C THR A 99 -8.80 9.37 0.67
N GLN A 100 -8.41 10.26 1.58
CA GLN A 100 -7.32 10.04 2.53
C GLN A 100 -7.63 8.90 3.48
N VAL A 101 -8.88 8.75 3.91
CA VAL A 101 -9.28 7.65 4.79
C VAL A 101 -9.19 6.32 4.05
N VAL A 102 -9.68 6.25 2.81
CA VAL A 102 -9.55 5.06 1.94
C VAL A 102 -8.08 4.71 1.70
N PHE A 103 -7.21 5.70 1.48
CA PHE A 103 -5.77 5.49 1.33
C PHE A 103 -5.18 4.75 2.56
N TYR A 104 -5.38 5.26 3.79
CA TYR A 104 -4.80 4.60 4.97
C TYR A 104 -5.46 3.25 5.26
N PHE A 105 -6.77 3.17 5.10
CA PHE A 105 -7.55 1.94 5.24
C PHE A 105 -6.98 0.81 4.38
N THR A 106 -6.78 1.08 3.08
CA THR A 106 -6.24 0.10 2.13
C THR A 106 -4.77 -0.21 2.38
N MET A 107 -3.95 0.78 2.76
CA MET A 107 -2.55 0.57 3.17
C MET A 107 -2.43 -0.44 4.32
N TYR A 108 -3.23 -0.31 5.38
CA TYR A 108 -3.21 -1.23 6.52
C TYR A 108 -3.76 -2.62 6.18
N ILE A 109 -4.73 -2.71 5.27
CA ILE A 109 -5.17 -4.00 4.72
C ILE A 109 -4.02 -4.70 4.00
N SER A 110 -3.28 -4.00 3.14
CA SER A 110 -2.10 -4.54 2.46
C SER A 110 -1.05 -5.04 3.47
N ILE A 111 -0.75 -4.27 4.52
CA ILE A 111 0.18 -4.67 5.61
C ILE A 111 -0.28 -5.97 6.28
N LEU A 112 -1.57 -6.08 6.64
CA LEU A 112 -2.12 -7.29 7.26
C LEU A 112 -1.96 -8.51 6.35
N PHE A 113 -2.27 -8.39 5.06
CA PHE A 113 -2.11 -9.48 4.11
C PHE A 113 -0.64 -9.84 3.85
N LEU A 114 0.29 -8.89 3.85
CA LEU A 114 1.73 -9.18 3.79
C LEU A 114 2.20 -10.05 4.96
N GLY A 115 1.70 -9.78 6.16
CA GLY A 115 1.94 -10.62 7.35
C GLY A 115 1.39 -12.03 7.17
N LEU A 116 0.14 -12.18 6.70
CA LEU A 116 -0.49 -13.48 6.45
C LEU A 116 0.21 -14.28 5.35
N ILE A 117 0.65 -13.62 4.28
CA ILE A 117 1.47 -14.22 3.23
C ILE A 117 2.77 -14.76 3.83
N THR A 118 3.42 -13.99 4.70
CA THR A 118 4.68 -14.39 5.34
C THR A 118 4.47 -15.60 6.26
N ILE A 119 3.37 -15.64 7.02
CA ILE A 119 2.99 -16.81 7.83
C ILE A 119 2.75 -18.05 6.95
N ASP A 120 1.97 -17.94 5.87
CA ASP A 120 1.71 -19.06 4.96
C ASP A 120 3.01 -19.61 4.36
N ARG A 121 3.95 -18.72 3.99
CA ARG A 121 5.27 -19.11 3.50
C ARG A 121 6.09 -19.84 4.55
N TYR A 122 6.07 -19.36 5.79
CA TYR A 122 6.75 -20.05 6.90
C TYR A 122 6.18 -21.46 7.10
N GLN A 123 4.86 -21.61 7.14
CA GLN A 123 4.20 -22.91 7.29
C GLN A 123 4.58 -23.89 6.17
N LYS A 124 4.68 -23.41 4.92
CA LYS A 124 5.11 -24.24 3.78
C LYS A 124 6.60 -24.57 3.82
N ALA A 125 7.44 -23.67 4.32
CA ALA A 125 8.87 -23.93 4.47
C ALA A 125 9.16 -25.01 5.51
N THR A 126 8.40 -25.05 6.61
CA THR A 126 8.56 -26.05 7.68
C THR A 126 7.76 -27.32 7.45
N SER A 127 6.75 -27.31 6.58
CA SER A 127 5.90 -28.48 6.28
C SER A 127 5.52 -28.54 4.79
N PRO A 128 6.48 -28.90 3.90
CA PRO A 128 6.31 -28.81 2.44
C PRO A 128 5.23 -29.74 1.86
N PHE A 129 4.90 -30.84 2.55
CA PHE A 129 3.88 -31.80 2.09
C PHE A 129 2.45 -31.45 2.54
N ARG A 130 2.26 -30.36 3.28
CA ARG A 130 0.94 -29.99 3.81
C ARG A 130 0.15 -29.24 2.73
N THR A 131 -0.81 -29.92 2.10
CA THR A 131 -1.70 -29.31 1.11
C THR A 131 -2.77 -28.42 1.77
N SER A 132 -3.32 -27.49 0.98
CA SER A 132 -4.42 -26.64 1.41
C SER A 132 -5.74 -27.42 1.32
N THR A 133 -6.36 -27.71 2.47
CA THR A 133 -7.66 -28.37 2.53
C THR A 133 -8.80 -27.37 2.31
N PRO A 134 -10.00 -27.79 1.87
CA PRO A 134 -11.14 -26.90 1.70
C PRO A 134 -11.48 -26.08 2.96
N ARG A 135 -11.38 -26.71 4.15
CA ARG A 135 -11.55 -26.04 5.45
C ARG A 135 -10.55 -24.89 5.67
N LYS A 136 -9.28 -25.08 5.29
CA LYS A 136 -8.26 -24.02 5.39
C LYS A 136 -8.52 -22.87 4.40
N LEU A 137 -8.97 -23.20 3.18
CA LEU A 137 -9.35 -22.18 2.19
C LEU A 137 -10.54 -21.34 2.69
N LEU A 138 -11.54 -21.99 3.29
CA LEU A 138 -12.66 -21.29 3.91
C LEU A 138 -12.19 -20.38 5.04
N GLY A 139 -11.32 -20.88 5.93
CA GLY A 139 -10.72 -20.06 6.98
C GLY A 139 -9.96 -18.84 6.44
N ALA A 140 -9.19 -19.00 5.36
CA ALA A 140 -8.50 -17.87 4.72
C ALA A 140 -9.48 -16.84 4.13
N LYS A 141 -10.60 -17.28 3.55
CA LYS A 141 -11.66 -16.38 3.06
C LYS A 141 -12.33 -15.62 4.21
N ILE A 142 -12.75 -16.32 5.26
CA ILE A 142 -13.38 -15.72 6.44
C ILE A 142 -12.44 -14.69 7.07
N LEU A 143 -11.17 -15.04 7.27
CA LEU A 143 -10.17 -14.14 7.82
C LEU A 143 -9.97 -12.90 6.92
N SER A 144 -9.91 -13.09 5.60
CA SER A 144 -9.80 -11.98 4.65
C SER A 144 -11.00 -11.03 4.76
N THR A 145 -12.21 -11.57 4.77
CA THR A 145 -13.45 -10.79 4.93
C THR A 145 -13.49 -10.06 6.27
N ALA A 146 -13.06 -10.71 7.36
CA ALA A 146 -13.00 -10.10 8.69
C ALA A 146 -12.03 -8.91 8.74
N ILE A 147 -10.87 -9.01 8.06
CA ILE A 147 -9.92 -7.90 7.93
C ILE A 147 -10.57 -6.71 7.22
N TRP A 148 -11.25 -6.95 6.09
CA TRP A 148 -11.95 -5.89 5.35
C TRP A 148 -13.02 -5.20 6.21
N ILE A 149 -13.89 -5.99 6.86
CA ILE A 149 -14.98 -5.47 7.69
C ILE A 149 -14.44 -4.68 8.88
N SER A 150 -13.47 -5.23 9.62
CA SER A 150 -12.90 -4.56 10.80
C SER A 150 -12.19 -3.26 10.44
N MET A 151 -11.36 -3.26 9.39
CA MET A 151 -10.69 -2.06 8.92
C MET A 151 -11.67 -1.00 8.41
N PHE A 152 -12.76 -1.42 7.76
CA PHE A 152 -13.80 -0.51 7.29
C PHE A 152 -14.57 0.09 8.47
N ALA A 153 -14.93 -0.74 9.46
CA ALA A 153 -15.61 -0.30 10.67
C ALA A 153 -14.78 0.70 11.49
N LEU A 154 -13.45 0.53 11.56
CA LEU A 154 -12.55 1.52 12.20
C LEU A 154 -12.47 2.84 11.41
N SER A 155 -12.51 2.74 10.08
CA SER A 155 -12.33 3.87 9.16
C SER A 155 -13.59 4.71 8.96
N LEU A 156 -14.77 4.07 8.99
CA LEU A 156 -16.05 4.71 8.70
C LEU A 156 -16.38 5.87 9.66
N PRO A 157 -16.24 5.75 11.00
CA PRO A 157 -16.44 6.89 11.89
C PRO A 157 -15.45 8.01 11.62
N ASN A 158 -14.22 7.70 11.21
CA ASN A 158 -13.24 8.73 10.85
C ASN A 158 -13.66 9.53 9.60
N MET A 159 -14.42 8.92 8.68
CA MET A 159 -15.07 9.63 7.55
C MET A 159 -16.27 10.46 8.03
N ILE A 160 -17.17 9.87 8.81
CA ILE A 160 -18.41 10.51 9.29
C ILE A 160 -18.10 11.70 10.20
N LEU A 161 -17.13 11.58 11.10
CA LEU A 161 -16.73 12.61 12.06
C LEU A 161 -15.89 13.74 11.45
N THR A 162 -15.62 13.68 10.15
CA THR A 162 -15.11 14.81 9.36
C THR A 162 -16.29 15.68 8.89
N ASN A 163 -17.04 16.22 9.86
CA ASN A 163 -18.34 16.85 9.67
C ASN A 163 -18.39 18.37 9.95
N LYS A 164 -17.26 19.01 10.28
CA LYS A 164 -17.23 20.48 10.40
C LYS A 164 -17.50 21.12 9.02
N LYS A 165 -18.17 22.28 9.00
CA LYS A 165 -18.46 23.03 7.77
C LYS A 165 -17.15 23.32 7.01
N LYS A 166 -17.06 22.87 5.76
CA LYS A 166 -15.87 23.08 4.91
C LYS A 166 -15.77 24.56 4.53
N THR A 167 -14.58 25.14 4.71
CA THR A 167 -14.25 26.53 4.37
C THR A 167 -12.87 26.58 3.72
N PRO A 168 -12.54 27.61 2.90
CA PRO A 168 -11.21 27.74 2.31
C PRO A 168 -10.05 27.74 3.32
N LYS A 169 -10.32 28.17 4.57
CA LYS A 169 -9.33 28.20 5.66
C LYS A 169 -9.08 26.80 6.25
N ASN A 170 -10.13 26.06 6.60
CA ASN A 170 -9.97 24.78 7.32
C ASN A 170 -9.60 23.60 6.41
N VAL A 171 -9.93 23.62 5.12
CA VAL A 171 -9.55 22.54 4.18
C VAL A 171 -8.04 22.45 3.93
N LYS A 172 -7.26 23.40 4.46
CA LYS A 172 -5.78 23.33 4.44
C LYS A 172 -5.23 22.21 5.32
N LYS A 173 -5.94 21.80 6.37
CA LYS A 173 -5.56 20.69 7.27
C LYS A 173 -6.77 19.81 7.53
N CYS A 174 -6.69 18.52 7.21
CA CYS A 174 -7.81 17.60 7.42
C CYS A 174 -8.26 17.49 8.88
N ALA A 175 -7.35 17.71 9.85
CA ALA A 175 -7.68 17.74 11.28
C ALA A 175 -8.72 18.84 11.61
N LEU A 176 -8.63 20.01 10.96
CA LEU A 176 -9.55 21.13 11.19
C LEU A 176 -10.98 20.87 10.68
N LEU A 177 -11.18 19.82 9.88
CA LEU A 177 -12.49 19.39 9.39
C LEU A 177 -13.17 18.38 10.33
N LYS A 178 -12.47 17.90 11.37
CA LYS A 178 -13.00 16.92 12.32
C LYS A 178 -13.64 17.59 13.53
N SER A 179 -14.74 17.01 14.02
CA SER A 179 -15.29 17.35 15.34
C SER A 179 -14.31 17.03 16.46
N GLU A 180 -14.56 17.52 17.68
CA GLU A 180 -13.73 17.20 18.85
C GLU A 180 -13.67 15.68 19.08
N PHE A 181 -14.82 15.00 19.03
CA PHE A 181 -14.87 13.54 19.07
C PHE A 181 -14.17 12.89 17.87
N GLY A 182 -14.25 13.50 16.68
CA GLY A 182 -13.54 13.06 15.48
C GLY A 182 -12.01 13.10 15.62
N LEU A 183 -11.46 14.09 16.33
CA LEU A 183 -10.02 14.17 16.62
C LEU A 183 -9.59 13.07 17.59
N VAL A 184 -10.37 12.83 18.65
CA VAL A 184 -10.12 11.74 19.60
C VAL A 184 -10.19 10.38 18.89
N TRP A 185 -11.23 10.14 18.09
CA TRP A 185 -11.35 8.91 17.31
C TRP A 185 -10.19 8.76 16.31
N HIS A 186 -9.80 9.85 15.64
CA HIS A 186 -8.65 9.85 14.74
C HIS A 186 -7.36 9.43 15.47
N GLU A 187 -7.12 9.95 16.66
CA GLU A 187 -5.97 9.58 17.50
C GLU A 187 -6.02 8.09 17.89
N ILE A 188 -7.18 7.59 18.38
CA ILE A 188 -7.38 6.17 18.73
C ILE A 188 -7.11 5.25 17.53
N VAL A 189 -7.70 5.55 16.37
CA VAL A 189 -7.49 4.76 15.14
C VAL A 189 -6.01 4.75 14.76
N ASN A 190 -5.30 5.88 14.85
CA ASN A 190 -3.86 5.91 14.57
C ASN A 190 -3.08 5.01 15.53
N TYR A 191 -3.40 4.99 16.83
CA TYR A 191 -2.75 4.07 17.79
C TYR A 191 -3.03 2.60 17.49
N ILE A 192 -4.28 2.24 17.18
CA ILE A 192 -4.65 0.87 16.77
C ILE A 192 -3.87 0.46 15.52
N CYS A 193 -3.81 1.35 14.52
CA CYS A 193 -3.05 1.17 13.29
C CYS A 193 -1.55 0.97 13.55
N GLN A 194 -0.95 1.72 14.50
CA GLN A 194 0.44 1.48 14.90
C GLN A 194 0.61 0.11 15.55
N LEU A 195 -0.28 -0.28 16.47
CA LEU A 195 -0.23 -1.59 17.10
C LEU A 195 -0.29 -2.71 16.05
N ILE A 196 -1.21 -2.61 15.09
CA ILE A 196 -1.32 -3.54 13.95
C ILE A 196 0.01 -3.65 13.22
N PHE A 197 0.63 -2.51 12.88
CA PHE A 197 1.91 -2.50 12.17
C PHE A 197 3.03 -3.15 12.97
N TRP A 198 3.23 -2.77 14.23
CA TRP A 198 4.33 -3.29 15.04
C TRP A 198 4.19 -4.79 15.31
N VAL A 199 2.97 -5.27 15.57
CA VAL A 199 2.68 -6.71 15.67
C VAL A 199 2.99 -7.42 14.35
N ASN A 200 2.54 -6.85 13.23
CA ASN A 200 2.79 -7.43 11.91
C ASN A 200 4.30 -7.47 11.56
N LEU A 201 5.05 -6.41 11.87
CA LEU A 201 6.49 -6.35 11.72
C LEU A 201 7.20 -7.45 12.53
N VAL A 202 6.83 -7.63 13.80
CA VAL A 202 7.39 -8.70 14.64
C VAL A 202 7.10 -10.07 14.03
N VAL A 203 5.87 -10.31 13.59
CA VAL A 203 5.48 -11.56 12.90
C VAL A 203 6.33 -11.79 11.66
N ILE A 204 6.50 -10.78 10.81
CA ILE A 204 7.29 -10.86 9.58
C ILE A 204 8.75 -11.20 9.90
N VAL A 205 9.36 -10.48 10.83
CA VAL A 205 10.75 -10.68 11.24
C VAL A 205 10.97 -12.09 11.78
N VAL A 206 10.14 -12.53 12.73
CA VAL A 206 10.23 -13.86 13.32
C VAL A 206 10.07 -14.94 12.25
N CYS A 207 9.03 -14.84 11.41
CA CYS A 207 8.80 -15.80 10.34
C CYS A 207 9.98 -15.88 9.38
N TYR A 208 10.58 -14.75 8.99
CA TYR A 208 11.72 -14.75 8.08
C TYR A 208 13.00 -15.28 8.71
N ILE A 209 13.25 -15.03 10.00
CA ILE A 209 14.35 -15.67 10.74
C ILE A 209 14.16 -17.18 10.73
N LEU A 210 12.96 -17.68 11.02
CA LEU A 210 12.66 -19.11 11.05
C LEU A 210 12.76 -19.75 9.65
N ILE A 211 12.26 -19.09 8.61
CA ILE A 211 12.42 -19.52 7.22
C ILE A 211 13.90 -19.63 6.88
N SER A 212 14.70 -18.62 7.23
CA SER A 212 16.14 -18.60 6.94
C SER A 212 16.87 -19.74 7.68
N LYS A 213 16.51 -20.00 8.94
CA LYS A 213 17.04 -21.13 9.72
C LYS A 213 16.70 -22.48 9.08
N GLU A 214 15.45 -22.69 8.65
CA GLU A 214 15.05 -23.96 8.05
C GLU A 214 15.70 -24.17 6.67
N LEU A 215 15.83 -23.12 5.87
CA LEU A 215 16.56 -23.16 4.60
C LEU A 215 18.05 -23.49 4.81
N TYR A 216 18.69 -22.90 5.82
CA TYR A 216 20.08 -23.20 6.16
C TYR A 216 20.25 -24.66 6.63
N LYS A 217 19.32 -25.15 7.46
CA LYS A 217 19.30 -26.54 7.92
C LYS A 217 19.12 -27.52 6.76
N SER A 218 18.21 -27.23 5.83
CA SER A 218 17.99 -28.02 4.62
C SER A 218 19.24 -28.02 3.73
N TYR A 219 19.87 -26.86 3.53
CA TYR A 219 21.14 -26.75 2.80
C TYR A 219 22.26 -27.60 3.41
N LYS A 220 22.43 -27.56 4.74
CA LYS A 220 23.44 -28.38 5.44
C LYS A 220 23.21 -29.88 5.23
N ARG A 221 21.95 -30.34 5.26
CA ARG A 221 21.59 -31.74 4.99
C ARG A 221 21.91 -32.15 3.55
N THR A 222 21.65 -31.30 2.56
CA THR A 222 21.93 -31.59 1.14
C THR A 222 23.42 -31.55 0.81
N ARG A 223 24.18 -30.63 1.43
CA ARG A 223 25.65 -30.55 1.31
C ARG A 223 26.34 -31.79 1.88
N SER A 224 25.85 -32.32 3.01
CA SER A 224 26.34 -33.59 3.58
C SER A 224 26.15 -34.78 2.62
N ARG A 225 25.16 -34.71 1.72
CA ARG A 225 24.86 -35.73 0.70
C ARG A 225 25.59 -35.55 -0.64
N GLY A 226 26.65 -34.73 -0.70
CA GLY A 226 27.53 -34.64 -1.87
C GLY A 226 26.96 -33.93 -3.12
N LYS A 227 25.69 -33.48 -3.12
CA LYS A 227 25.12 -32.68 -4.21
C LYS A 227 25.46 -31.19 -4.02
N ALA A 228 26.60 -30.77 -4.52
CA ALA A 228 27.03 -29.38 -4.49
C ALA A 228 26.31 -28.53 -5.57
N SER A 229 25.27 -27.82 -5.18
CA SER A 229 24.89 -26.57 -5.86
C SER A 229 25.42 -25.40 -5.04
N LYS A 230 26.45 -24.72 -5.56
CA LYS A 230 26.98 -23.47 -4.98
C LYS A 230 25.88 -22.39 -5.01
N LYS A 231 25.79 -21.66 -3.88
CA LYS A 231 25.18 -20.32 -3.69
C LYS A 231 23.78 -20.08 -4.31
N THR A 232 22.77 -20.08 -3.44
CA THR A 232 21.82 -18.95 -3.28
C THR A 232 21.03 -19.19 -1.99
N VAL A 233 21.62 -18.96 -0.82
CA VAL A 233 20.79 -18.74 0.37
C VAL A 233 20.11 -17.38 0.16
N ASN A 234 18.92 -17.46 -0.43
CA ASN A 234 17.91 -16.44 -0.76
C ASN A 234 18.26 -14.96 -0.53
N LEU A 235 19.14 -14.38 -1.36
CA LEU A 235 19.24 -12.92 -1.53
C LEU A 235 17.86 -12.26 -1.72
N LYS A 236 16.95 -12.97 -2.41
CA LYS A 236 15.55 -12.55 -2.61
C LYS A 236 14.78 -12.36 -1.29
N VAL A 237 15.00 -13.21 -0.29
CA VAL A 237 14.35 -13.08 1.02
C VAL A 237 14.87 -11.85 1.76
N PHE A 238 16.18 -11.61 1.71
CA PHE A 238 16.78 -10.43 2.32
C PHE A 238 16.31 -9.14 1.65
N ILE A 239 16.22 -9.10 0.32
CA ILE A 239 15.68 -7.95 -0.43
C ILE A 239 14.23 -7.65 -0.01
N ILE A 240 13.36 -8.67 0.08
CA ILE A 240 11.96 -8.46 0.47
C ILE A 240 11.85 -7.86 1.88
N ILE A 241 12.68 -8.35 2.81
CA ILE A 241 12.73 -7.82 4.18
C ILE A 241 13.23 -6.37 4.15
N ALA A 242 14.34 -6.10 3.47
CA ALA A 242 14.91 -4.76 3.37
C ALA A 242 13.90 -3.76 2.80
N VAL A 243 13.20 -4.13 1.72
CA VAL A 243 12.13 -3.30 1.12
C VAL A 243 11.04 -3.02 2.14
N PHE A 244 10.55 -4.02 2.88
CA PHE A 244 9.51 -3.82 3.91
C PHE A 244 9.97 -2.83 4.99
N PHE A 245 11.18 -3.00 5.52
CA PHE A 245 11.73 -2.12 6.55
C PHE A 245 11.88 -0.69 6.05
N ILE A 246 12.50 -0.51 4.89
CA ILE A 246 12.73 0.81 4.30
C ILE A 246 11.40 1.50 3.97
N CYS A 247 10.42 0.76 3.44
CA CYS A 247 9.14 1.33 3.02
C CYS A 247 8.23 1.71 4.20
N PHE A 248 8.09 0.84 5.20
CA PHE A 248 7.05 1.01 6.22
C PHE A 248 7.53 1.60 7.54
N VAL A 249 8.71 1.21 8.04
CA VAL A 249 9.16 1.57 9.40
C VAL A 249 9.31 3.09 9.59
N PRO A 250 9.92 3.86 8.66
CA PRO A 250 10.05 5.31 8.81
C PRO A 250 8.71 6.04 8.99
N PHE A 251 7.67 5.63 8.26
CA PHE A 251 6.35 6.25 8.37
C PHE A 251 5.72 5.98 9.74
N HIS A 252 5.81 4.75 10.23
CA HIS A 252 5.18 4.37 11.49
C HIS A 252 5.86 5.02 12.71
N PHE A 253 7.17 5.27 12.64
CA PHE A 253 7.86 6.09 13.65
C PHE A 253 7.42 7.56 13.62
N THR A 254 7.27 8.16 12.43
CA THR A 254 6.92 9.58 12.29
C THR A 254 5.43 9.87 12.52
N ARG A 255 4.57 8.85 12.36
CA ARG A 255 3.12 9.00 12.40
C ARG A 255 2.57 9.44 13.76
N ILE A 256 3.10 8.89 14.86
CA ILE A 256 2.62 9.25 16.22
C ILE A 256 2.95 10.71 16.55
N PRO A 257 4.20 11.18 16.46
CA PRO A 257 4.52 12.59 16.67
C PRO A 257 3.71 13.53 15.77
N TYR A 258 3.54 13.18 14.49
CA TYR A 258 2.71 13.97 13.58
C TYR A 258 1.25 14.03 14.02
N THR A 259 0.66 12.91 14.45
CA THR A 259 -0.73 12.87 14.93
C THR A 259 -0.91 13.75 16.17
N LEU A 260 0.02 13.66 17.13
CA LEU A 260 0.02 14.51 18.33
C LEU A 260 0.13 16.00 17.97
N SER A 261 0.94 16.34 16.97
CA SER A 261 1.04 17.73 16.47
C SER A 261 -0.24 18.27 15.84
N GLN A 262 -1.20 17.41 15.50
CA GLN A 262 -2.51 17.79 14.96
C GLN A 262 -3.62 17.80 16.02
N THR A 263 -3.48 17.02 17.10
CA THR A 263 -4.53 16.89 18.14
C THR A 263 -4.21 17.67 19.43
N ARG A 264 -2.96 18.11 19.62
CA ARG A 264 -2.49 18.81 20.82
C ARG A 264 -1.90 20.17 20.47
N ASP A 265 -2.15 21.16 21.33
CA ASP A 265 -1.67 22.54 21.15
C ASP A 265 -0.34 22.80 21.89
N VAL A 266 0.58 21.84 21.80
CA VAL A 266 1.89 21.88 22.51
C VAL A 266 3.08 21.95 21.55
N PHE A 267 2.82 22.00 20.24
CA PHE A 267 3.85 21.97 19.21
C PHE A 267 3.98 23.32 18.51
N GLU A 268 5.19 23.88 18.55
CA GLU A 268 5.56 25.07 17.77
C GLU A 268 5.37 24.88 16.27
N CYS A 269 5.11 25.96 15.54
CA CYS A 269 4.82 25.89 14.10
C CYS A 269 5.96 25.26 13.28
N SER A 270 7.22 25.54 13.63
CA SER A 270 8.40 24.92 12.99
C SER A 270 8.40 23.40 13.17
N ALA A 271 8.06 22.90 14.36
CA ALA A 271 7.95 21.47 14.64
C ALA A 271 6.79 20.83 13.86
N GLN A 272 5.62 21.47 13.82
CA GLN A 272 4.47 20.98 13.02
C GLN A 272 4.83 20.85 11.53
N ASN A 273 5.53 21.85 10.98
CA ASN A 273 5.98 21.84 9.58
C ASN A 273 7.00 20.74 9.32
N THR A 274 7.97 20.56 10.22
CA THR A 274 8.98 19.49 10.11
C THR A 274 8.32 18.11 10.15
N LEU A 275 7.41 17.88 11.10
CA LEU A 275 6.67 16.63 11.22
C LEU A 275 5.78 16.37 9.99
N PHE A 276 5.19 17.42 9.40
CA PHE A 276 4.46 17.30 8.14
C PHE A 276 5.37 16.79 7.01
N TYR A 277 6.54 17.39 6.80
CA TYR A 277 7.45 16.97 5.73
C TYR A 277 8.01 15.57 5.95
N LEU A 278 8.37 15.22 7.18
CA LEU A 278 8.80 13.87 7.53
C LEU A 278 7.69 12.85 7.26
N LYS A 279 6.47 13.16 7.68
CA LYS A 279 5.30 12.30 7.44
C LYS A 279 5.02 12.16 5.94
N GLU A 280 4.98 13.22 5.15
CA GLU A 280 4.69 13.12 3.70
C GLU A 280 5.79 12.36 2.95
N SER A 281 7.06 12.59 3.30
CA SER A 281 8.20 11.89 2.67
C SER A 281 8.20 10.40 2.97
N THR A 282 7.99 10.05 4.25
CA THR A 282 7.94 8.64 4.67
C THR A 282 6.66 7.95 4.20
N LEU A 283 5.55 8.67 4.07
CA LEU A 283 4.29 8.16 3.52
C LEU A 283 4.42 7.85 2.02
N TRP A 284 5.13 8.69 1.25
CA TRP A 284 5.45 8.38 -0.13
C TRP A 284 6.28 7.08 -0.23
N LEU A 285 7.28 6.94 0.65
CA LEU A 285 8.12 5.74 0.73
C LEU A 285 7.31 4.48 1.09
N THR A 286 6.31 4.61 1.96
CA THR A 286 5.34 3.53 2.23
C THR A 286 4.46 3.22 1.01
N SER A 287 4.01 4.25 0.29
CA SER A 287 3.16 4.11 -0.90
C SER A 287 3.88 3.41 -2.06
N LEU A 288 5.21 3.55 -2.12
CA LEU A 288 6.06 2.85 -3.09
C LEU A 288 5.92 1.32 -2.98
N ASN A 289 5.63 0.77 -1.79
CA ASN A 289 5.49 -0.67 -1.60
C ASN A 289 4.44 -1.29 -2.53
N ALA A 290 3.30 -0.64 -2.73
CA ALA A 290 2.26 -1.13 -3.64
C ALA A 290 2.74 -1.24 -5.09
N CYS A 291 3.73 -0.45 -5.50
CA CYS A 291 4.36 -0.58 -6.83
C CYS A 291 5.42 -1.70 -6.85
N LEU A 292 6.01 -2.04 -5.70
CA LEU A 292 7.02 -3.10 -5.57
C LEU A 292 6.40 -4.50 -5.43
N ASP A 293 5.16 -4.59 -4.94
CA ASP A 293 4.45 -5.86 -4.72
C ASP A 293 4.32 -6.73 -5.99
N PRO A 294 3.99 -6.20 -7.18
CA PRO A 294 4.01 -6.97 -8.44
C PRO A 294 5.37 -7.59 -8.79
N PHE A 295 6.48 -6.90 -8.49
CA PHE A 295 7.82 -7.48 -8.66
C PHE A 295 8.03 -8.62 -7.67
N ILE A 296 7.62 -8.44 -6.42
CA ILE A 296 7.63 -9.51 -5.40
C ILE A 296 6.81 -10.71 -5.90
N TYR A 297 5.65 -10.52 -6.52
CA TYR A 297 4.83 -11.61 -7.05
C TYR A 297 5.50 -12.34 -8.21
N PHE A 298 6.12 -11.62 -9.14
CA PHE A 298 6.88 -12.23 -10.23
C PHE A 298 8.00 -13.13 -9.68
N PHE A 299 8.75 -12.67 -8.68
CA PHE A 299 9.82 -13.47 -8.09
C PHE A 299 9.31 -14.63 -7.22
N LEU A 300 8.19 -14.47 -6.51
CA LEU A 300 7.70 -15.43 -5.52
C LEU A 300 6.67 -16.43 -6.05
N CYS A 301 5.83 -16.07 -7.01
CA CYS A 301 4.66 -16.84 -7.43
C CYS A 301 4.89 -17.51 -8.79
N LYS A 302 5.06 -18.86 -8.80
CA LYS A 302 5.17 -19.64 -10.05
C LYS A 302 3.88 -19.60 -10.88
N SER A 303 2.71 -19.68 -10.23
CA SER A 303 1.42 -19.64 -10.93
C SER A 303 1.18 -18.30 -11.64
N PHE A 304 1.60 -17.19 -11.01
CA PHE A 304 1.58 -15.86 -11.61
C PHE A 304 2.46 -15.82 -12.86
N ARG A 305 3.72 -16.24 -12.74
CA ARG A 305 4.65 -16.30 -13.89
C ARG A 305 4.12 -17.15 -15.03
N LYS A 306 3.63 -18.36 -14.74
CA LYS A 306 3.07 -19.25 -15.77
C LYS A 306 1.88 -18.59 -16.48
N SER A 307 0.91 -18.09 -15.71
CA SER A 307 -0.27 -17.46 -16.30
C SER A 307 0.06 -16.19 -17.09
N LEU A 308 1.05 -15.40 -16.66
CA LEU A 308 1.51 -14.22 -17.39
C LEU A 308 2.17 -14.60 -18.71
N LEU A 309 3.08 -15.58 -18.69
CA LEU A 309 3.76 -16.08 -19.90
C LEU A 309 2.76 -16.71 -20.88
N ASP A 310 1.82 -17.53 -20.40
CA ASP A 310 0.77 -18.12 -21.23
C ASP A 310 -0.08 -17.05 -21.94
N MET A 311 -0.31 -15.90 -21.29
CA MET A 311 -1.03 -14.77 -21.90
C MET A 311 -0.18 -14.00 -22.91
N LEU A 312 1.09 -13.76 -22.59
CA LEU A 312 2.02 -13.10 -23.52
C LEU A 312 2.19 -13.94 -24.78
N CYS A 313 2.42 -15.25 -24.67
CA CYS A 313 2.53 -16.14 -25.82
C CYS A 313 1.26 -16.17 -26.67
N LYS A 314 0.08 -16.19 -26.04
CA LYS A 314 -1.20 -16.10 -26.77
C LYS A 314 -1.37 -14.76 -27.48
N HIS A 315 -0.94 -13.66 -26.86
CA HIS A 315 -1.01 -12.34 -27.49
C HIS A 315 -0.06 -12.24 -28.69
N THR A 316 1.18 -12.74 -28.56
CA THR A 316 2.16 -12.79 -29.66
C THR A 316 1.65 -13.62 -30.83
N ALA A 317 1.13 -14.82 -30.57
CA ALA A 317 0.56 -15.68 -31.61
C ALA A 317 -0.66 -15.04 -32.31
N LEU A 318 -1.51 -14.33 -31.56
CA LEU A 318 -2.67 -13.64 -32.12
C LEU A 318 -2.25 -12.38 -32.90
N SER A 319 -1.19 -11.68 -32.49
CA SER A 319 -0.63 -10.56 -33.27
C SER A 319 0.05 -11.03 -34.55
N GLU A 320 0.74 -12.17 -34.53
CA GLU A 320 1.33 -12.79 -35.74
C GLU A 320 0.24 -13.22 -36.72
N LEU A 321 -0.82 -13.88 -36.24
CA LEU A 321 -1.95 -14.26 -37.08
C LEU A 321 -2.67 -13.03 -37.69
N ARG A 322 -2.83 -11.95 -36.91
CA ARG A 322 -3.39 -10.69 -37.43
C ARG A 322 -2.49 -10.00 -38.45
N ALA A 323 -1.17 -10.07 -38.28
CA ALA A 323 -0.23 -9.53 -39.26
C ALA A 323 -0.29 -10.31 -40.58
N GLN A 324 -0.32 -11.65 -40.51
CA GLN A 324 -0.49 -12.52 -41.68
C GLN A 324 -1.81 -12.26 -42.41
N MET A 325 -2.93 -12.14 -41.70
CA MET A 325 -4.23 -11.79 -42.31
C MET A 325 -4.22 -10.41 -42.97
N LYS A 326 -3.39 -9.48 -42.50
CA LYS A 326 -3.31 -8.12 -43.07
C LYS A 326 -2.45 -8.08 -44.33
N GLU A 327 -1.33 -8.80 -44.35
CA GLU A 327 -0.52 -9.01 -45.57
C GLU A 327 -1.32 -9.74 -46.66
N GLN A 328 -2.19 -10.67 -46.27
CA GLN A 328 -3.02 -11.43 -47.21
C GLN A 328 -4.18 -10.60 -47.80
N ASN A 329 -4.66 -9.57 -47.10
CA ASN A 329 -5.65 -8.62 -47.61
C ASN A 329 -5.03 -7.47 -48.43
N GLU A 330 -3.79 -7.04 -48.14
CA GLU A 330 -3.09 -6.02 -48.94
C GLU A 330 -2.52 -6.58 -50.26
N GLY A 331 -2.32 -7.90 -50.37
CA GLY A 331 -1.90 -8.56 -51.61
C GLY A 331 -3.02 -8.82 -52.63
N ASP A 332 -4.29 -8.72 -52.23
CA ASP A 332 -5.47 -8.98 -53.08
C ASP A 332 -5.93 -7.71 -53.84
N ASP A 333 -5.63 -6.51 -53.31
CA ASP A 333 -5.98 -5.21 -53.93
C ASP A 333 -5.00 -4.77 -55.05
N THR A 334 -3.91 -5.50 -55.30
CA THR A 334 -2.92 -5.14 -56.34
C THR A 334 -3.07 -5.86 -57.68
N ASP A 335 -4.05 -6.75 -57.86
CA ASP A 335 -4.28 -7.47 -59.12
C ASP A 335 -5.48 -6.95 -59.95
N GLU A 336 -6.10 -5.84 -59.54
CA GLU A 336 -7.01 -5.08 -60.41
C GLU A 336 -6.27 -3.90 -61.05
N THR A 337 -5.63 -4.13 -62.20
CA THR A 337 -5.42 -3.07 -63.21
C THR A 337 -6.23 -3.35 -64.47
N PRO A 338 -6.75 -2.28 -65.11
CA PRO A 338 -8.00 -2.30 -65.85
C PRO A 338 -7.81 -2.70 -67.31
N LEU A 339 -8.88 -3.24 -67.91
CA LEU A 339 -9.04 -3.35 -69.36
C LEU A 339 -9.91 -2.20 -69.88
#